data_AF-A0A8A3PEG0-F1
#
_entry.id   AF-A0A8A3PEG0-F1
#
_cell.length_a   1.000
_cell.length_b   1.000
_cell.length_c   1.000
_cell.angle_alpha   90.00
_cell.angle_beta   90.00
_cell.angle_gamma   90.00
#
_symmetry.space_group_name_H-M   'P 1'
#
loop_
_entity.id
_entity.type
_entity.pdbx_description
1 polymer ?
#
loop_
_entity_poly.entity_id
_entity_poly.type
_entity_poly.pdbx_seq_one_letter_code
_entity_poly.pdbx_strand_id
1 'polypeptide(L)'
;MTSRSSEKIASILERNSSYSKTMHVQPPLLNAVIEKNRSLGRRGLYHAPTLASALNSFSVSNLPVLFSLSHISLNPVHARTLISVPEAAIVRNAGGRARPALPSLLALDSLGNTGTILVIHHTDCGMSHYSESEFRNISKAKHPEIDLPAGETFGAIVDPETTVKDDVKYLNSYESWRNVEIAGLVLDTFSGVVKRVI
;
A
#
# COMPACT_ATOMS: atom_id res chain seq x y z
N MET A 1 22.19 -17.05 -4.71
CA MET A 1 21.28 -16.82 -5.85
C MET A 1 20.18 -15.89 -5.34
N THR A 2 20.05 -14.70 -5.92
CA THR A 2 19.00 -13.74 -5.58
C THR A 2 17.64 -14.31 -5.99
N SER A 3 16.60 -14.14 -5.16
CA SER A 3 15.25 -14.58 -5.52
C SER A 3 14.68 -13.65 -6.60
N ARG A 4 13.77 -14.15 -7.45
CA ARG A 4 13.01 -13.34 -8.43
C ARG A 4 12.29 -12.15 -7.76
N SER A 5 11.93 -12.30 -6.49
CA SER A 5 11.25 -11.29 -5.68
C SER A 5 12.22 -10.18 -5.23
N SER A 6 13.45 -10.52 -4.83
CA SER A 6 14.49 -9.54 -4.49
C SER A 6 14.91 -8.68 -5.70
N GLU A 7 14.98 -9.26 -6.90
CA GLU A 7 15.25 -8.52 -8.14
C GLU A 7 14.12 -7.52 -8.46
N LYS A 8 12.86 -7.92 -8.22
CA LYS A 8 11.69 -7.05 -8.41
C LYS A 8 11.71 -5.88 -7.42
N ILE A 9 12.10 -6.10 -6.17
CA ILE A 9 12.26 -5.04 -5.18
C ILE A 9 13.35 -4.05 -5.61
N ALA A 10 14.50 -4.53 -6.07
CA ALA A 10 15.59 -3.68 -6.54
C ALA A 10 15.14 -2.79 -7.71
N SER A 11 14.42 -3.35 -8.68
CA SER A 11 13.86 -2.59 -9.80
C SER A 11 12.85 -1.52 -9.37
N ILE A 12 12.02 -1.79 -8.35
CA ILE A 12 11.09 -0.80 -7.79
C ILE A 12 11.85 0.39 -7.20
N LEU A 13 12.92 0.12 -6.44
CA LEU A 13 13.74 1.17 -5.83
C LEU A 13 14.45 2.03 -6.87
N GLU A 14 15.00 1.41 -7.93
CA GLU A 14 15.66 2.12 -9.02
C GLU A 14 14.70 3.04 -9.78
N ARG A 15 13.50 2.53 -10.13
CA ARG A 15 12.46 3.34 -10.79
C ARG A 15 12.06 4.53 -9.93
N ASN A 16 11.85 4.33 -8.63
CA ASN A 16 11.47 5.40 -7.71
C ASN A 16 12.48 6.57 -7.72
N SER A 17 13.78 6.26 -7.71
CA SER A 17 14.83 7.29 -7.73
C SER A 17 14.74 8.22 -8.95
N SER A 18 14.20 7.75 -10.07
CA SER A 18 14.07 8.57 -11.29
C SER A 18 12.84 9.50 -11.28
N TYR A 19 11.79 9.14 -10.53
CA TYR A 19 10.48 9.81 -10.60
C TYR A 19 10.13 10.69 -9.40
N SER A 20 10.98 10.73 -8.37
CA SER A 20 10.71 11.51 -7.15
C SER A 20 10.43 13.00 -7.38
N LYS A 21 10.82 13.54 -8.54
CA LYS A 21 10.63 14.94 -8.96
C LYS A 21 9.18 15.37 -9.24
N THR A 22 8.19 14.46 -9.26
CA THR A 22 6.80 14.78 -9.65
C THR A 22 5.76 14.66 -8.52
N MET A 23 6.19 14.62 -7.25
CA MET A 23 5.35 14.21 -6.10
C MET A 23 4.29 15.20 -5.60
N HIS A 24 4.14 16.41 -6.19
CA HIS A 24 3.22 17.42 -5.65
C HIS A 24 2.22 17.95 -6.68
N VAL A 25 1.26 17.12 -7.07
CA VAL A 25 0.12 17.54 -7.90
C VAL A 25 -1.16 17.53 -7.07
N GLN A 26 -1.86 18.65 -7.06
CA GLN A 26 -3.16 18.79 -6.38
C GLN A 26 -4.20 17.81 -6.98
N PRO A 27 -5.09 17.22 -6.16
CA PRO A 27 -6.12 16.34 -6.68
C PRO A 27 -7.10 17.11 -7.57
N PRO A 28 -7.49 16.56 -8.72
CA PRO A 28 -8.56 17.15 -9.52
C PRO A 28 -9.90 17.07 -8.78
N LEU A 29 -10.77 18.07 -9.02
CA LEU A 29 -12.15 18.08 -8.54
C LEU A 29 -12.94 16.88 -9.11
N LEU A 30 -14.00 16.47 -8.39
CA LEU A 30 -14.85 15.32 -8.76
C LEU A 30 -15.32 15.36 -10.21
N ASN A 31 -15.79 16.52 -10.68
CA ASN A 31 -16.28 16.67 -12.06
C ASN A 31 -15.19 16.40 -13.10
N ALA A 32 -13.97 16.88 -12.85
CA ALA A 32 -12.83 16.63 -13.73
C ALA A 32 -12.40 15.15 -13.71
N VAL A 33 -12.51 14.47 -12.55
CA VAL A 33 -12.27 13.02 -12.46
C VAL A 33 -13.30 12.24 -13.27
N ILE A 34 -14.59 12.57 -13.14
CA ILE A 34 -15.68 11.92 -13.87
C ILE A 34 -15.52 12.13 -15.38
N GLU A 35 -15.21 13.36 -15.81
CA GLU A 35 -15.01 13.68 -17.23
C GLU A 35 -13.80 12.94 -17.80
N LYS A 36 -12.68 12.92 -17.07
CA LYS A 36 -11.50 12.13 -17.43
C LYS A 36 -11.86 10.64 -17.56
N ASN A 37 -12.59 10.07 -16.61
CA ASN A 37 -13.03 8.67 -16.67
C ASN A 37 -13.90 8.40 -17.90
N ARG A 38 -14.89 9.26 -18.18
CA ARG A 38 -15.72 9.18 -19.39
C ARG A 38 -14.88 9.20 -20.68
N SER A 39 -13.87 10.08 -20.74
CA SER A 39 -12.96 10.16 -21.88
C SER A 39 -12.16 8.87 -22.08
N LEU A 40 -11.68 8.26 -20.99
CA LEU A 40 -10.91 7.01 -21.02
C LEU A 40 -11.78 5.82 -21.44
N GLY A 41 -13.02 5.74 -20.93
CA GLY A 41 -13.98 4.73 -21.33
C GLY A 41 -14.34 4.80 -22.82
N ARG A 42 -14.57 6.01 -23.36
CA ARG A 42 -14.85 6.22 -24.79
C ARG A 42 -13.70 5.83 -25.71
N ARG A 43 -12.45 5.95 -25.24
CA ARG A 43 -11.24 5.58 -26.01
C ARG A 43 -10.99 4.07 -26.09
N GLY A 44 -11.85 3.23 -25.50
CA GLY A 44 -11.63 1.77 -25.48
C GLY A 44 -10.40 1.34 -24.68
N LEU A 45 -9.83 2.24 -23.86
CA LEU A 45 -8.61 1.97 -23.06
C LEU A 45 -8.85 0.97 -21.91
N TYR A 46 -10.10 0.57 -21.68
CA TYR A 46 -10.50 -0.44 -20.71
C TYR A 46 -11.11 -1.67 -21.40
N HIS A 47 -10.39 -2.27 -22.35
CA HIS A 47 -10.58 -3.68 -22.66
C HIS A 47 -9.75 -4.52 -21.68
N ALA A 48 -10.07 -4.40 -20.38
CA ALA A 48 -9.56 -5.35 -19.41
C ALA A 48 -10.28 -6.69 -19.67
N PRO A 49 -9.54 -7.83 -19.71
CA PRO A 49 -10.18 -9.13 -19.70
C PRO A 49 -11.15 -9.20 -18.51
N THR A 50 -12.29 -9.88 -18.66
CA THR A 50 -13.18 -10.14 -17.52
C THR A 50 -12.38 -10.73 -16.37
N LEU A 51 -12.76 -10.47 -15.11
CA LEU A 51 -12.07 -11.04 -13.93
C LEU A 51 -11.85 -12.55 -14.08
N ALA A 52 -12.84 -13.28 -14.64
CA ALA A 52 -12.72 -14.70 -14.94
C ALA A 52 -11.63 -15.03 -15.99
N SER A 53 -11.54 -14.26 -17.08
CA SER A 53 -10.48 -14.45 -18.09
C SER A 53 -9.12 -13.96 -17.62
N ALA A 54 -9.07 -12.93 -16.78
CA ALA A 54 -7.85 -12.44 -16.14
C ALA A 54 -7.32 -13.48 -15.14
N LEU A 55 -8.16 -14.10 -14.30
CA LEU A 55 -7.74 -15.16 -13.38
C LEU A 55 -7.24 -16.42 -14.09
N ASN A 56 -7.77 -16.73 -15.28
CA ASN A 56 -7.28 -17.84 -16.11
C ASN A 56 -6.00 -17.53 -16.91
N SER A 57 -5.76 -16.25 -17.24
CA SER A 57 -4.63 -15.81 -18.10
C SER A 57 -3.47 -15.22 -17.30
N PHE A 58 -3.73 -14.68 -16.11
CA PHE A 58 -2.70 -14.40 -15.12
C PHE A 58 -2.25 -15.74 -14.56
N SER A 59 -1.02 -16.13 -14.88
CA SER A 59 -0.30 -17.02 -13.96
C SER A 59 -0.17 -16.26 -12.65
N VAL A 60 -1.07 -16.53 -11.72
CA VAL A 60 -1.16 -15.89 -10.39
C VAL A 60 -0.01 -16.32 -9.48
N SER A 61 1.10 -16.73 -10.07
CA SER A 61 2.32 -17.13 -9.38
C SER A 61 3.14 -15.87 -9.05
N ASN A 62 3.26 -15.56 -7.76
CA ASN A 62 4.05 -14.47 -7.21
C ASN A 62 3.53 -13.06 -7.51
N LEU A 63 2.24 -12.80 -7.21
CA LEU A 63 1.77 -11.42 -7.13
C LEU A 63 2.45 -10.73 -5.95
N PRO A 64 3.12 -9.59 -6.16
CA PRO A 64 3.49 -8.71 -5.06
C PRO A 64 2.24 -7.98 -4.57
N VAL A 65 2.06 -7.95 -3.26
CA VAL A 65 1.07 -7.11 -2.61
C VAL A 65 1.78 -5.93 -1.98
N LEU A 66 1.29 -4.73 -2.29
CA LEU A 66 1.82 -3.46 -1.80
C LEU A 66 0.88 -2.87 -0.76
N PHE A 67 1.40 -2.57 0.42
CA PHE A 67 0.72 -1.77 1.42
C PHE A 67 1.25 -0.36 1.42
N SER A 68 0.35 0.62 1.36
CA SER A 68 0.74 2.02 1.52
C SER A 68 -0.39 2.83 2.10
N LEU A 69 -0.06 3.78 2.97
CA LEU A 69 -1.00 4.80 3.44
C LEU A 69 -1.60 5.59 2.27
N SER A 70 -2.86 5.99 2.41
CA SER A 70 -3.57 6.97 1.57
C SER A 70 -3.00 8.39 1.71
N HIS A 71 -1.71 8.60 1.44
CA HIS A 71 -1.23 9.97 1.22
C HIS A 71 -1.75 10.46 -0.13
N ILE A 72 -2.32 11.67 -0.15
CA ILE A 72 -2.98 12.23 -1.33
C ILE A 72 -2.00 12.44 -2.51
N SER A 73 -0.74 12.67 -2.19
CA SER A 73 0.38 12.75 -3.13
C SER A 73 0.82 11.38 -3.69
N LEU A 74 0.49 10.29 -2.99
CA LEU A 74 0.73 8.92 -3.44
C LEU A 74 -0.47 8.46 -4.27
N ASN A 75 -0.61 9.00 -5.47
CA ASN A 75 -1.59 8.52 -6.44
C ASN A 75 -0.94 7.44 -7.31
N PRO A 76 -1.15 6.12 -7.10
CA PRO A 76 -0.51 5.07 -7.93
C PRO A 76 -0.85 5.13 -9.43
N VAL A 77 -1.88 5.89 -9.83
CA VAL A 77 -2.27 6.07 -11.24
C VAL A 77 -1.48 7.19 -11.93
N HIS A 78 -1.08 8.24 -11.21
CA HIS A 78 -0.16 9.28 -11.73
C HIS A 78 1.29 9.04 -11.33
N ALA A 79 1.47 8.40 -10.18
CA ALA A 79 2.70 7.86 -9.68
C ALA A 79 2.94 6.52 -10.39
N ARG A 80 3.34 6.63 -11.66
CA ARG A 80 4.08 5.60 -12.39
C ARG A 80 5.41 5.22 -11.71
N THR A 81 5.61 5.63 -10.45
CA THR A 81 6.86 5.85 -9.75
C THR A 81 7.29 4.67 -8.89
N LEU A 82 6.41 3.69 -8.61
CA LEU A 82 6.75 2.53 -7.80
C LEU A 82 6.38 1.21 -8.49
N ILE A 83 5.12 1.04 -8.88
CA ILE A 83 4.65 -0.18 -9.53
C ILE A 83 3.57 0.18 -10.57
N SER A 84 3.66 -0.36 -11.78
CA SER A 84 2.61 -0.23 -12.79
C SER A 84 1.51 -1.26 -12.55
N VAL A 85 0.24 -0.88 -12.65
CA VAL A 85 -0.85 -1.85 -12.81
C VAL A 85 -0.66 -2.53 -14.18
N PRO A 86 -0.68 -3.88 -14.29
CA PRO A 86 -1.22 -4.86 -13.34
C PRO A 86 -0.16 -5.67 -12.53
N GLU A 87 1.03 -5.12 -12.27
CA GLU A 87 2.16 -5.86 -11.69
C GLU A 87 2.05 -6.17 -10.19
N ALA A 88 1.10 -5.57 -9.46
CA ALA A 88 0.86 -5.74 -8.02
C ALA A 88 -0.61 -5.46 -7.63
N ALA A 89 -1.06 -6.11 -6.56
CA ALA A 89 -2.24 -5.67 -5.82
C ALA A 89 -1.86 -4.56 -4.83
N ILE A 90 -2.70 -3.54 -4.67
CA ILE A 90 -2.43 -2.40 -3.78
C ILE A 90 -3.52 -2.34 -2.71
N VAL A 91 -3.12 -2.43 -1.45
CA VAL A 91 -3.98 -2.31 -0.27
C VAL A 91 -3.58 -1.06 0.51
N ARG A 92 -4.56 -0.23 0.89
CA ARG A 92 -4.32 1.05 1.58
C ARG A 92 -5.24 1.20 2.78
N ASN A 93 -4.67 1.64 3.90
CA ASN A 93 -5.39 1.99 5.12
C ASN A 93 -4.64 3.11 5.85
N ALA A 94 -5.22 3.62 6.95
CA ALA A 94 -4.56 4.60 7.81
C ALA A 94 -3.26 4.03 8.38
N GLY A 95 -2.17 4.78 8.25
CA GLY A 95 -0.81 4.37 8.64
C GLY A 95 -0.13 3.34 7.72
N GLY A 96 -0.83 2.71 6.77
CA GLY A 96 -0.26 1.60 6.00
C GLY A 96 -0.04 0.34 6.86
N ARG A 97 -0.82 0.19 7.93
CA ARG A 97 -0.63 -0.81 8.97
C ARG A 97 -0.97 -2.23 8.50
N ALA A 98 -0.14 -3.20 8.87
CA ALA A 98 -0.33 -4.60 8.47
C ALA A 98 -1.59 -5.24 9.08
N ARG A 99 -1.91 -4.95 10.35
CA ARG A 99 -3.05 -5.54 11.08
C ARG A 99 -4.40 -5.28 10.39
N PRO A 100 -4.80 -4.02 10.10
CA PRO A 100 -6.05 -3.77 9.37
C PRO A 100 -6.02 -4.28 7.93
N ALA A 101 -4.83 -4.54 7.37
CA ALA A 101 -4.67 -5.02 6.01
C ALA A 101 -4.76 -6.56 5.90
N LEU A 102 -4.65 -7.29 7.01
CA LEU A 102 -4.61 -8.75 7.03
C LEU A 102 -5.81 -9.41 6.32
N PRO A 103 -7.07 -8.98 6.50
CA PRO A 103 -8.20 -9.57 5.78
C PRO A 103 -8.06 -9.44 4.25
N SER A 104 -7.52 -8.31 3.78
CA SER A 104 -7.28 -8.10 2.35
C SER A 104 -6.14 -8.98 1.83
N LEU A 105 -5.08 -9.20 2.61
CA LEU A 105 -4.02 -10.15 2.24
C LEU A 105 -4.55 -11.56 2.07
N LEU A 106 -5.33 -12.04 3.05
CA LEU A 106 -5.86 -13.40 3.03
C LEU A 106 -6.80 -13.59 1.83
N ALA A 107 -7.61 -12.57 1.50
CA ALA A 107 -8.44 -12.61 0.31
C ALA A 107 -7.62 -12.67 -0.98
N LEU A 108 -6.56 -11.85 -1.10
CA LEU A 108 -5.67 -11.85 -2.26
C LEU A 108 -4.93 -13.17 -2.41
N ASP A 109 -4.46 -13.75 -1.30
CA ASP A 109 -3.80 -15.04 -1.27
C ASP A 109 -4.75 -16.21 -1.55
N SER A 110 -6.03 -16.07 -1.20
CA SER A 110 -7.05 -17.07 -1.55
C SER A 110 -7.38 -17.06 -3.05
N LEU A 111 -7.21 -15.91 -3.72
CA LEU A 111 -7.43 -15.75 -5.16
C LEU A 111 -6.19 -16.12 -5.99
N GLY A 112 -5.03 -16.26 -5.36
CA GLY A 112 -3.75 -16.32 -6.06
C GLY A 112 -2.56 -16.56 -5.13
N ASN A 113 -1.43 -17.02 -5.65
CA ASN A 113 -0.27 -17.29 -4.80
C ASN A 113 0.53 -16.00 -4.53
N THR A 114 0.38 -15.42 -3.33
CA THR A 114 1.12 -14.21 -2.94
C THR A 114 2.59 -14.56 -2.73
N GLY A 115 3.47 -14.05 -3.58
CA GLY A 115 4.91 -14.34 -3.50
C GLY A 115 5.74 -13.27 -2.80
N THR A 116 5.20 -12.06 -2.68
CA THR A 116 5.91 -10.94 -2.06
C THR A 116 4.93 -9.98 -1.41
N ILE A 117 5.28 -9.47 -0.24
CA ILE A 117 4.54 -8.41 0.45
C ILE A 117 5.50 -7.25 0.71
N LEU A 118 5.08 -6.05 0.32
CA LEU A 118 5.80 -4.81 0.58
C LEU A 118 4.99 -3.98 1.58
N VAL A 119 5.51 -3.81 2.79
CA VAL A 119 4.94 -2.90 3.79
C VAL A 119 5.57 -1.53 3.62
N ILE A 120 4.81 -0.52 3.19
CA ILE A 120 5.33 0.84 2.96
C ILE A 120 4.71 1.84 3.92
N HIS A 121 5.55 2.40 4.78
CA HIS A 121 5.24 3.59 5.56
C HIS A 121 5.87 4.83 4.91
N HIS A 122 5.57 6.01 5.44
CA HIS A 122 6.19 7.24 4.95
C HIS A 122 6.44 8.24 6.08
N THR A 123 7.38 9.15 5.87
CA THR A 123 7.62 10.31 6.75
C THR A 123 6.47 11.30 6.67
N ASP A 124 6.32 12.18 7.66
CA ASP A 124 5.20 13.15 7.71
C ASP A 124 3.84 12.45 7.59
N CYS A 125 3.64 11.42 8.42
CA CYS A 125 2.44 10.60 8.39
C CYS A 125 1.31 11.28 9.16
N GLY A 126 0.09 11.29 8.61
CA GLY A 126 -1.09 11.72 9.38
C GLY A 126 -1.26 10.99 10.72
N MET A 127 -0.79 9.73 10.79
CA MET A 127 -0.83 8.90 11.99
C MET A 127 0.29 9.20 13.00
N SER A 128 1.22 10.10 12.70
CA SER A 128 2.30 10.50 13.62
C SER A 128 2.02 11.75 14.43
N HIS A 129 0.90 12.43 14.20
CA HIS A 129 0.56 13.66 14.92
C HIS A 129 -0.11 13.45 16.27
N TYR A 130 -0.62 12.24 16.54
CA TYR A 130 -1.33 11.91 17.77
C TYR A 130 -0.91 10.54 18.29
N SER A 131 -0.89 10.41 19.61
CA SER A 131 -0.79 9.12 20.29
C SER A 131 -2.08 8.31 20.17
N GLU A 132 -2.01 7.01 20.47
CA GLU A 132 -3.20 6.13 20.51
C GLU A 132 -4.30 6.66 21.44
N SER A 133 -3.92 7.18 22.61
CA SER A 133 -4.89 7.73 23.58
C SER A 133 -5.51 9.01 23.06
N GLU A 134 -4.74 9.88 22.41
CA GLU A 134 -5.26 11.10 21.79
C GLU A 134 -6.22 10.79 20.64
N PHE A 135 -5.87 9.86 19.74
CA PHE A 135 -6.80 9.39 18.70
C PHE A 135 -8.11 8.88 19.29
N ARG A 136 -8.02 8.04 20.33
CA ARG A 136 -9.21 7.51 21.02
C ARG A 136 -10.06 8.61 21.62
N ASN A 137 -9.45 9.56 22.32
CA ASN A 137 -10.16 10.66 22.98
C ASN A 137 -10.82 11.59 21.95
N ILE A 138 -10.08 11.97 20.91
CA ILE A 138 -10.60 12.82 19.82
C ILE A 138 -11.73 12.11 19.07
N SER A 139 -11.57 10.82 18.77
CA SER A 139 -12.60 10.02 18.09
C SER A 139 -13.87 9.94 18.94
N LYS A 140 -13.76 9.61 20.23
CA LYS A 140 -14.92 9.53 21.14
C LYS A 140 -15.61 10.89 21.34
N ALA A 141 -14.85 11.97 21.37
CA ALA A 141 -15.43 13.32 21.46
C ALA A 141 -16.22 13.71 20.20
N LYS A 142 -15.78 13.27 19.01
CA LYS A 142 -16.44 13.56 17.72
C LYS A 142 -17.57 12.59 17.39
N HIS A 143 -17.44 11.34 17.81
CA HIS A 143 -18.31 10.21 17.45
C HIS A 143 -18.59 9.36 18.70
N PRO A 144 -19.36 9.86 19.68
CA PRO A 144 -19.57 9.19 20.97
C PRO A 144 -20.26 7.82 20.86
N GLU A 145 -21.01 7.58 19.78
CA GLU A 145 -21.73 6.33 19.50
C GLU A 145 -20.88 5.28 18.77
N ILE A 146 -19.68 5.63 18.29
CA ILE A 146 -18.79 4.75 17.53
C ILE A 146 -17.58 4.42 18.40
N ASP A 147 -17.40 3.15 18.77
CA ASP A 147 -16.17 2.66 19.41
C ASP A 147 -15.46 1.64 18.51
N LEU A 148 -14.15 1.53 18.70
CA LEU A 148 -13.38 0.48 18.05
C LEU A 148 -13.75 -0.88 18.67
N PRO A 149 -13.79 -1.96 17.85
CA PRO A 149 -13.89 -3.31 18.38
C PRO A 149 -12.80 -3.60 19.41
N ALA A 150 -13.11 -4.50 20.35
CA ALA A 150 -12.18 -4.88 21.41
C ALA A 150 -10.87 -5.42 20.80
N GLY A 151 -9.74 -4.86 21.23
CA GLY A 151 -8.41 -5.24 20.72
C GLY A 151 -7.96 -4.50 19.46
N GLU A 152 -8.80 -3.64 18.86
CA GLU A 152 -8.40 -2.77 17.77
C GLU A 152 -7.73 -1.47 18.26
N THR A 153 -6.79 -0.99 17.44
CA THR A 153 -5.98 0.21 17.67
C THR A 153 -6.09 1.13 16.47
N PHE A 154 -5.94 2.44 16.67
CA PHE A 154 -5.93 3.39 15.54
C PHE A 154 -4.70 3.21 14.65
N GLY A 155 -3.61 2.71 15.22
CA GLY A 155 -2.36 2.44 14.54
C GLY A 155 -1.42 3.63 14.48
N ALA A 156 -1.37 4.45 15.53
CA ALA A 156 -0.47 5.60 15.67
C ALA A 156 0.99 5.22 15.37
N ILE A 157 1.71 6.14 14.73
CA ILE A 157 3.08 5.92 14.22
C ILE A 157 3.99 6.95 14.86
N VAL A 158 4.86 6.55 15.78
CA VAL A 158 5.85 7.48 16.34
C VAL A 158 7.04 7.62 15.39
N ASP A 159 7.55 6.49 14.90
CA ASP A 159 8.66 6.43 13.94
C ASP A 159 8.32 5.43 12.83
N PRO A 160 8.25 5.87 11.56
CA PRO A 160 7.84 5.01 10.46
C PRO A 160 8.80 3.82 10.24
N GLU A 161 10.11 3.99 10.49
CA GLU A 161 11.08 2.88 10.37
C GLU A 161 10.87 1.81 11.45
N THR A 162 10.55 2.21 12.68
CA THR A 162 10.24 1.28 13.77
C THR A 162 8.91 0.58 13.51
N THR A 163 7.86 1.32 13.18
CA THR A 163 6.53 0.72 12.96
C THR A 163 6.52 -0.19 11.73
N VAL A 164 7.29 0.10 10.66
CA VAL A 164 7.35 -0.80 9.51
C VAL A 164 8.04 -2.12 9.89
N LYS A 165 9.08 -2.09 10.73
CA LYS A 165 9.72 -3.30 11.25
C LYS A 165 8.75 -4.12 12.11
N ASP A 166 7.96 -3.47 12.95
CA ASP A 166 6.96 -4.14 13.79
C ASP A 166 5.87 -4.81 12.95
N ASP A 167 5.41 -4.14 11.90
CA ASP A 167 4.40 -4.68 11.00
C ASP A 167 4.94 -5.82 10.13
N VAL A 168 6.20 -5.73 9.65
CA VAL A 168 6.88 -6.85 8.98
C VAL A 168 7.08 -8.02 9.94
N LYS A 169 7.50 -7.76 11.19
CA LYS A 169 7.64 -8.80 12.23
C LYS A 169 6.31 -9.47 12.54
N TYR A 170 5.22 -8.70 12.59
CA TYR A 170 3.88 -9.21 12.77
C TYR A 170 3.49 -10.18 11.65
N LEU A 171 3.72 -9.82 10.38
CA LEU A 171 3.42 -10.73 9.26
C LEU A 171 4.34 -11.96 9.26
N ASN A 172 5.63 -11.79 9.55
CA ASN A 172 6.59 -12.90 9.66
C ASN A 172 6.32 -13.83 10.85
N SER A 173 5.46 -13.45 11.80
CA SER A 173 5.10 -14.32 12.94
C SER A 173 4.20 -15.49 12.54
N TYR A 174 3.60 -15.45 11.34
CA TYR A 174 2.73 -16.49 10.83
C TYR A 174 3.50 -17.50 9.99
N GLU A 175 3.53 -18.77 10.42
CA GLU A 175 4.24 -19.84 9.72
C GLU A 175 3.77 -20.05 8.27
N SER A 176 2.48 -19.80 8.00
CA SER A 176 1.91 -19.89 6.64
C SER A 176 2.58 -18.97 5.62
N TRP A 177 3.22 -17.88 6.08
CA TRP A 177 3.88 -16.89 5.23
C TRP A 177 5.39 -17.14 5.08
N ARG A 178 5.92 -18.27 5.57
CA ARG A 178 7.37 -18.58 5.55
C ARG A 178 8.03 -18.56 4.17
N ASN A 179 7.25 -18.78 3.11
CA ASN A 179 7.72 -18.80 1.72
C ASN A 179 7.46 -17.48 0.97
N VAL A 180 6.89 -16.48 1.66
CA VAL A 180 6.58 -15.17 1.08
C VAL A 180 7.68 -14.19 1.46
N GLU A 181 8.23 -13.48 0.49
CA GLU A 181 9.21 -12.43 0.77
C GLU A 181 8.49 -11.19 1.31
N ILE A 182 8.73 -10.83 2.57
CA ILE A 182 8.13 -9.65 3.20
C ILE A 182 9.22 -8.60 3.42
N ALA A 183 9.08 -7.45 2.77
CA ALA A 183 10.02 -6.34 2.89
C ALA A 183 9.33 -5.09 3.46
N GLY A 184 10.06 -4.34 4.28
CA GLY A 184 9.60 -3.09 4.87
C GLY A 184 10.31 -1.91 4.25
N LEU A 185 9.55 -0.97 3.73
CA LEU A 185 10.04 0.22 3.04
C LEU A 185 9.51 1.49 3.73
N VAL A 186 10.30 2.56 3.67
CA VAL A 186 9.87 3.90 4.10
C VAL A 186 10.08 4.86 2.94
N LEU A 187 9.01 5.53 2.55
CA LEU A 187 9.06 6.66 1.63
C LEU A 187 9.33 7.95 2.40
N ASP A 188 10.36 8.67 2.02
CA ASP A 188 10.53 10.07 2.41
C ASP A 188 9.61 10.94 1.53
N THR A 189 8.62 11.57 2.15
CA THR A 189 7.63 12.44 1.49
C THR A 189 8.20 13.75 0.99
N PHE A 190 9.36 14.20 1.51
CA PHE A 190 10.00 15.44 1.10
C PHE A 190 10.88 15.21 -0.13
N SER A 191 11.64 14.12 -0.16
CA SER A 191 12.54 13.80 -1.28
C SER A 191 11.90 12.91 -2.35
N GLY A 192 10.80 12.22 -2.02
CA GLY A 192 10.13 11.22 -2.86
C GLY A 192 10.89 9.90 -2.98
N VAL A 193 11.96 9.70 -2.21
CA VAL A 193 12.84 8.52 -2.25
C VAL A 193 12.33 7.44 -1.30
N VAL A 194 12.29 6.20 -1.77
CA VAL A 194 11.97 5.01 -0.97
C VAL A 194 13.24 4.32 -0.52
N LYS A 195 13.33 4.06 0.78
CA LYS A 195 14.41 3.31 1.41
C LYS A 195 13.88 1.97 1.91
N ARG A 196 14.65 0.90 1.68
CA ARG A 196 14.40 -0.39 2.32
C ARG A 196 14.95 -0.38 3.75
N VAL A 197 14.13 -0.84 4.68
CA VAL A 197 14.41 -0.87 6.12
C VAL A 197 14.59 -2.30 6.64
N ILE A 198 13.90 -3.27 6.02
CA ILE A 198 14.03 -4.72 6.25
C ILE A 198 13.73 -5.51 4.97
#